data_AF-A0A2D6EZE5-F1
#
_entry.id   AF-A0A2D6EZE5-F1
#
_cell.length_a   1.000
_cell.length_b   1.000
_cell.length_c   1.000
_cell.angle_alpha   90.00
_cell.angle_beta   90.00
_cell.angle_gamma   90.00
#
_symmetry.space_group_name_H-M   'P 1'
#
loop_
_entity.id
_entity.type
_entity.pdbx_description
1 polymer ?
#
loop_
_entity_poly.entity_id
_entity_poly.type
_entity_poly.pdbx_seq_one_letter_code
_entity_poly.pdbx_strand_id
1 'polypeptide(L)'
;MKWIPPKSPFNLLQEHIWQDPWKIFVCCIFCNLTRRVQAEPIFWETLNRWSTPEAMSNANKIDLKDLISPLGLSDRRSRALIRMSYDYIHLDWKADPKRLYGIGKYGSDAYRIFCAGDWKNVEPKDHALNDYHAWLMLSLS
;
A
#
# COMPACT_ATOMS: atom_id res chain seq x y z
N MET A 1 -6.65 20.86 10.28
CA MET A 1 -6.93 19.56 10.94
C MET A 1 -6.13 18.48 10.25
N LYS A 2 -5.63 17.48 10.99
CA LYS A 2 -4.97 16.31 10.41
C LYS A 2 -6.07 15.35 9.92
N TRP A 3 -5.98 14.94 8.65
CA TRP A 3 -6.90 13.95 8.07
C TRP A 3 -6.78 12.61 8.82
N ILE A 4 -7.92 11.99 9.12
CA ILE A 4 -8.04 10.64 9.68
C ILE A 4 -9.10 9.93 8.82
N PRO A 5 -8.73 8.93 7.99
CA PRO A 5 -9.70 8.22 7.19
C PRO A 5 -10.66 7.45 8.11
N PRO A 6 -11.99 7.60 7.95
CA PRO A 6 -12.95 6.93 8.80
C PRO A 6 -12.98 5.42 8.54
N LYS A 7 -13.38 4.65 9.56
CA LYS A 7 -13.54 3.20 9.44
C LYS A 7 -14.79 2.86 8.65
N SER A 8 -14.63 2.07 7.60
CA SER A 8 -15.73 1.63 6.74
C SER A 8 -16.24 0.23 7.14
N PRO A 9 -17.44 -0.16 6.67
CA PRO A 9 -17.91 -1.55 6.77
C PRO A 9 -17.04 -2.58 6.02
N PHE A 10 -16.17 -2.14 5.11
CA PHE A 10 -15.34 -3.01 4.26
C PHE A 10 -14.03 -3.44 4.94
N ASN A 11 -13.64 -2.77 6.03
CA ASN A 11 -12.50 -3.11 6.86
C ASN A 11 -11.20 -3.30 6.07
N LEU A 12 -10.89 -2.39 5.15
CA LEU A 12 -9.72 -2.50 4.28
C LEU A 12 -8.42 -2.45 5.11
N LEU A 13 -7.36 -3.14 4.65
CA LEU A 13 -6.05 -3.10 5.31
C LEU A 13 -5.52 -1.68 5.46
N GLN A 14 -5.74 -0.84 4.44
CA GLN A 14 -5.32 0.55 4.40
C GLN A 14 -5.90 1.38 5.55
N GLU A 15 -7.10 1.04 6.03
CA GLU A 15 -7.72 1.71 7.18
C GLU A 15 -6.97 1.48 8.50
N HIS A 16 -6.13 0.45 8.60
CA HIS A 16 -5.39 0.11 9.81
C HIS A 16 -3.96 0.65 9.84
N ILE A 17 -3.44 1.07 8.69
CA ILE A 17 -2.03 1.44 8.50
C ILE A 17 -1.85 2.86 7.92
N TRP A 18 -2.93 3.63 7.81
CA TRP A 18 -2.96 4.95 7.15
C TRP A 18 -1.98 5.97 7.74
N GLN A 19 -1.57 5.79 9.01
CA GLN A 19 -0.59 6.65 9.67
C GLN A 19 0.80 6.58 9.02
N ASP A 20 1.06 5.52 8.25
CA ASP A 20 2.34 5.23 7.61
C ASP A 20 2.15 5.03 6.09
N PRO A 21 2.44 6.06 5.26
CA PRO A 21 2.33 5.97 3.82
C PRO A 21 3.15 4.84 3.19
N TRP A 22 4.31 4.50 3.76
CA TRP A 22 5.13 3.41 3.23
C TRP A 22 4.40 2.07 3.37
N LYS A 23 3.76 1.81 4.52
CA LYS A 23 2.94 0.61 4.72
C LYS A 23 1.75 0.54 3.76
N ILE A 24 1.14 1.67 3.40
CA ILE A 24 0.09 1.72 2.37
C ILE A 24 0.64 1.22 1.02
N PHE A 25 1.82 1.68 0.61
CA PHE A 25 2.45 1.23 -0.63
C PHE A 25 2.83 -0.26 -0.60
N VAL A 26 3.37 -0.75 0.52
CA VAL A 26 3.62 -2.19 0.72
C VAL A 26 2.31 -2.96 0.58
N CYS A 27 1.24 -2.54 1.24
CA CYS A 27 -0.08 -3.18 1.16
C CYS A 27 -0.58 -3.23 -0.30
N CYS A 28 -0.43 -2.14 -1.05
CA CYS A 28 -0.84 -2.11 -2.46
C CYS A 28 -0.04 -3.09 -3.32
N ILE A 29 1.26 -3.27 -3.07
CA ILE A 29 2.08 -4.27 -3.76
C ILE A 29 1.61 -5.70 -3.44
N PHE A 30 1.18 -5.96 -2.20
CA PHE A 30 0.63 -7.25 -1.78
C PHE A 30 -0.75 -7.55 -2.39
N CYS A 31 -1.63 -6.56 -2.50
CA CYS A 31 -2.98 -6.73 -3.04
C CYS A 31 -3.01 -6.90 -4.57
N ASN A 32 -1.91 -6.62 -5.28
CA ASN A 32 -1.84 -6.78 -6.73
C ASN A 32 -2.05 -8.24 -7.16
N LEU A 33 -3.19 -8.50 -7.83
CA LEU A 33 -3.57 -9.80 -8.36
C LEU A 33 -3.55 -10.92 -7.29
N THR A 34 -3.87 -10.59 -6.05
CA THR A 34 -3.90 -11.54 -4.93
C THR A 34 -5.10 -11.29 -4.05
N ARG A 35 -5.77 -12.37 -3.65
CA ARG A 35 -6.89 -12.28 -2.72
C ARG A 35 -6.37 -11.90 -1.33
N ARG A 36 -7.07 -10.98 -0.67
CA ARG A 36 -6.71 -10.50 0.67
C ARG A 36 -6.46 -11.64 1.66
N VAL A 37 -7.31 -12.66 1.68
CA VAL A 37 -7.19 -13.82 2.59
C VAL A 37 -5.85 -14.56 2.48
N GLN A 38 -5.18 -14.50 1.33
CA GLN A 38 -3.84 -15.06 1.13
C GLN A 38 -2.76 -14.03 1.45
N ALA A 39 -2.95 -12.78 1.02
CA ALA A 39 -1.96 -11.72 1.16
C ALA A 39 -1.77 -11.23 2.61
N GLU A 40 -2.85 -11.11 3.38
CA GLU A 40 -2.87 -10.43 4.68
C GLU A 40 -1.94 -11.07 5.74
N PRO A 41 -1.94 -12.39 5.97
CA PRO A 41 -1.03 -12.98 6.95
C PRO A 41 0.45 -12.75 6.60
N ILE A 42 0.80 -12.87 5.31
CA ILE A 42 2.17 -12.70 4.83
C ILE A 42 2.56 -11.21 4.82
N PHE A 43 1.62 -10.31 4.55
CA PHE A 43 1.82 -8.87 4.67
C PHE A 43 2.23 -8.48 6.10
N TRP A 44 1.50 -8.97 7.11
CA TRP A 44 1.84 -8.68 8.50
C TRP A 44 3.18 -9.28 8.93
N GLU A 45 3.47 -10.52 8.54
CA GLU A 45 4.78 -11.14 8.79
C GLU A 45 5.92 -10.37 8.09
N THR A 46 5.67 -9.86 6.89
CA THR A 46 6.64 -9.03 6.15
C THR A 46 6.93 -7.73 6.91
N LEU A 47 5.91 -7.06 7.43
CA LEU A 47 6.08 -5.85 8.25
C LEU A 47 6.70 -6.12 9.63
N ASN A 48 6.55 -7.34 10.15
CA ASN A 48 7.22 -7.76 11.37
C ASN A 48 8.74 -7.92 11.16
N ARG A 49 9.15 -8.52 10.02
CA ARG A 49 10.57 -8.72 9.67
C ARG A 49 11.27 -7.46 9.17
N TRP A 50 10.60 -6.68 8.33
CA TRP A 50 11.10 -5.44 7.77
C TRP A 50 10.10 -4.33 8.08
N SER A 51 10.26 -3.69 9.23
CA SER A 51 9.26 -2.78 9.80
C SER A 51 9.38 -1.32 9.34
N THR A 52 10.46 -0.98 8.62
CA THR A 52 10.74 0.36 8.10
C THR A 52 11.16 0.31 6.62
N PRO A 53 11.03 1.42 5.87
CA PRO A 53 11.54 1.48 4.49
C PRO A 53 13.04 1.19 4.40
N GLU A 54 13.85 1.62 5.38
CA GLU A 54 15.29 1.35 5.42
C GLU A 54 15.56 -0.15 5.52
N ALA A 55 14.89 -0.83 6.44
CA ALA A 55 15.02 -2.28 6.62
C ALA A 55 14.61 -3.04 5.34
N MET A 56 13.50 -2.66 4.72
CA MET A 56 13.02 -3.29 3.48
C MET A 56 13.94 -2.99 2.28
N SER A 57 14.47 -1.77 2.18
CA SER A 57 15.40 -1.39 1.10
C SER A 57 16.72 -2.17 1.16
N ASN A 58 17.11 -2.63 2.35
CA ASN A 58 18.30 -3.45 2.58
C ASN A 58 17.97 -4.95 2.74
N ALA A 59 16.72 -5.35 2.52
CA ALA A 59 16.31 -6.74 2.69
C ALA A 59 17.06 -7.67 1.73
N ASN A 60 17.46 -8.84 2.22
CA ASN A 60 17.93 -9.91 1.36
C ASN A 60 16.79 -10.34 0.44
N LYS A 61 16.99 -10.20 -0.88
CA LYS A 61 15.97 -10.51 -1.87
C LYS A 61 15.54 -11.98 -1.84
N ILE A 62 16.44 -12.91 -1.52
CA ILE A 62 16.16 -14.35 -1.47
C ILE A 62 15.19 -14.62 -0.31
N ASP A 63 15.54 -14.18 0.90
CA ASP A 63 14.69 -14.35 2.10
C ASP A 63 13.29 -13.73 1.92
N LEU A 64 13.23 -12.52 1.34
CA LEU A 64 11.97 -11.86 1.05
C LEU A 64 11.15 -12.62 0.00
N LYS A 65 11.80 -13.09 -1.07
CA LYS A 65 11.14 -13.85 -2.14
C LYS A 65 10.60 -15.18 -1.63
N ASP A 66 11.32 -15.86 -0.75
CA ASP A 66 10.91 -17.12 -0.15
C ASP A 66 9.69 -16.93 0.73
N LEU A 67 9.67 -15.89 1.58
CA LEU A 67 8.53 -15.54 2.42
C LEU A 67 7.26 -15.28 1.59
N ILE A 68 7.38 -14.52 0.51
CA ILE A 68 6.23 -14.12 -0.33
C ILE A 68 5.94 -15.11 -1.47
N SER A 69 6.68 -16.22 -1.56
CA SER A 69 6.54 -17.23 -2.60
C SER A 69 5.10 -17.77 -2.76
N PRO A 70 4.30 -17.98 -1.69
CA PRO A 70 2.94 -18.49 -1.82
C PRO A 70 1.97 -17.55 -2.54
N LEU A 71 2.30 -16.25 -2.66
CA LEU A 71 1.45 -15.24 -3.27
C LEU A 71 1.56 -15.17 -4.79
N GLY A 72 2.50 -15.92 -5.38
CA GLY A 72 2.85 -15.80 -6.80
C GLY A 72 3.52 -14.46 -7.13
N LEU A 73 4.08 -14.34 -8.33
CA LEU A 73 4.82 -13.14 -8.78
C LEU A 73 5.97 -12.73 -7.84
N SER A 74 6.52 -13.65 -7.05
CA SER A 74 7.42 -13.35 -5.94
C SER A 74 8.71 -12.64 -6.37
N ASP A 75 9.25 -12.94 -7.55
CA ASP A 75 10.42 -12.19 -8.08
C ASP A 75 10.10 -10.72 -8.36
N ARG A 76 8.94 -10.47 -8.99
CA ARG A 76 8.48 -9.11 -9.30
C ARG A 76 8.11 -8.35 -8.02
N ARG A 77 7.42 -9.00 -7.08
CA ARG A 77 7.02 -8.39 -5.80
C ARG A 77 8.21 -8.07 -4.92
N SER A 78 9.14 -9.01 -4.74
CA SER A 78 10.34 -8.77 -3.91
C SER A 78 11.16 -7.60 -4.45
N ARG A 79 11.36 -7.55 -5.78
CA ARG A 79 12.01 -6.41 -6.45
C ARG A 79 11.25 -5.11 -6.22
N ALA A 80 9.92 -5.14 -6.35
CA ALA A 80 9.08 -3.96 -6.14
C ALA A 80 9.18 -3.46 -4.69
N LEU A 81 9.07 -4.34 -3.70
CA LEU A 81 9.15 -3.98 -2.28
C LEU A 81 10.49 -3.33 -1.92
N ILE A 82 11.59 -3.93 -2.34
CA ILE A 82 12.94 -3.40 -2.08
C ILE A 82 13.12 -2.05 -2.77
N ARG A 83 12.84 -1.98 -4.09
CA ARG A 83 13.09 -0.76 -4.86
C ARG A 83 12.15 0.38 -4.49
N MET A 84 10.87 0.09 -4.27
CA MET A 84 9.88 1.07 -3.78
C MET A 84 10.35 1.68 -2.46
N SER A 85 10.83 0.84 -1.53
CA SER A 85 11.29 1.31 -0.22
C SER A 85 12.56 2.16 -0.33
N TYR A 86 13.48 1.80 -1.22
CA TYR A 86 14.62 2.65 -1.54
C TYR A 86 14.18 4.01 -2.12
N ASP A 87 13.31 4.00 -3.13
CA ASP A 87 12.79 5.21 -3.77
C ASP A 87 12.00 6.07 -2.77
N TYR A 88 11.31 5.46 -1.81
CA TYR A 88 10.56 6.15 -0.75
C TYR A 88 11.45 7.05 0.12
N ILE A 89 12.68 6.60 0.37
CA ILE A 89 13.68 7.32 1.18
C ILE A 89 14.37 8.41 0.35
N HIS A 90 14.64 8.14 -0.93
CA HIS A 90 15.58 8.94 -1.74
C HIS A 90 14.91 9.86 -2.77
N LEU A 91 13.63 9.69 -3.07
CA LEU A 91 12.90 10.53 -4.02
C LEU A 91 11.97 11.50 -3.31
N ASP A 92 11.77 12.67 -3.90
CA ASP A 92 10.65 13.55 -3.55
C ASP A 92 9.37 13.07 -4.26
N TRP A 93 8.66 12.14 -3.62
CA TRP A 93 7.51 11.43 -4.20
C TRP A 93 6.15 11.96 -3.73
N LYS A 94 6.08 12.80 -2.69
CA LYS A 94 4.79 13.13 -2.04
C LYS A 94 3.79 13.79 -2.98
N ALA A 95 4.28 14.59 -3.94
CA ALA A 95 3.46 15.23 -4.98
C ALA A 95 3.03 14.26 -6.10
N ASP A 96 3.82 13.21 -6.36
CA ASP A 96 3.50 12.17 -7.34
C ASP A 96 3.99 10.78 -6.86
N PRO A 97 3.16 10.05 -6.10
CA PRO A 97 3.53 8.73 -5.59
C PRO A 97 3.89 7.71 -6.68
N LYS A 98 3.46 7.95 -7.93
CA LYS A 98 3.78 7.07 -9.07
C LYS A 98 5.26 7.09 -9.46
N ARG A 99 6.03 8.03 -8.93
CA ARG A 99 7.50 8.04 -9.06
C ARG A 99 8.16 6.87 -8.33
N LEU A 100 7.50 6.31 -7.32
CA LEU A 100 7.99 5.15 -6.59
C LEU A 100 7.86 3.89 -7.46
N TYR A 101 8.95 3.13 -7.60
CA TYR A 101 8.90 1.91 -8.39
C TYR A 101 7.80 0.95 -7.91
N GLY A 102 6.99 0.45 -8.84
CA GLY A 102 5.90 -0.48 -8.53
C GLY A 102 4.61 0.18 -8.03
N ILE A 103 4.57 1.50 -7.85
CA ILE A 103 3.37 2.23 -7.47
C ILE A 103 2.70 2.84 -8.71
N GLY A 104 1.55 2.27 -9.07
CA GLY A 104 0.69 2.78 -10.13
C GLY A 104 -0.46 3.64 -9.60
N LYS A 105 -1.48 3.84 -10.44
CA LYS A 105 -2.69 4.60 -10.07
C LYS A 105 -3.33 4.08 -8.78
N TYR A 106 -3.49 2.76 -8.64
CA TYR A 106 -4.06 2.14 -7.43
C TYR A 106 -3.36 2.58 -6.13
N GLY A 107 -2.03 2.45 -6.06
CA GLY A 107 -1.28 2.84 -4.87
C GLY A 107 -1.26 4.35 -4.63
N SER A 108 -1.22 5.14 -5.71
CA SER A 108 -1.33 6.60 -5.63
C SER A 108 -2.69 7.05 -5.10
N ASP A 109 -3.78 6.43 -5.55
CA ASP A 109 -5.14 6.72 -5.09
C ASP A 109 -5.30 6.31 -3.63
N ALA A 110 -4.79 5.14 -3.23
CA ALA A 110 -4.81 4.69 -1.84
C ALA A 110 -4.06 5.69 -0.92
N TYR A 111 -2.88 6.16 -1.30
CA TYR A 111 -2.17 7.19 -0.54
C TYR A 111 -2.98 8.49 -0.41
N ARG A 112 -3.56 8.97 -1.52
CA ARG A 112 -4.35 10.22 -1.51
C ARG A 112 -5.59 10.10 -0.63
N ILE A 113 -6.25 8.94 -0.65
CA ILE A 113 -7.45 8.66 0.16
C ILE A 113 -7.09 8.50 1.64
N PHE A 114 -6.17 7.60 1.97
CA PHE A 114 -5.93 7.20 3.37
C PHE A 114 -4.95 8.10 4.10
N CYS A 115 -3.93 8.62 3.42
CA CYS A 115 -2.86 9.40 4.07
C CYS A 115 -3.01 10.91 3.86
N ALA A 116 -3.14 11.35 2.60
CA ALA A 116 -3.08 12.78 2.26
C ALA A 116 -4.39 13.54 2.53
N GLY A 117 -5.52 12.82 2.61
CA GLY A 117 -6.85 13.44 2.77
C GLY A 117 -7.38 14.10 1.50
N ASP A 118 -6.78 13.81 0.35
CA ASP A 118 -7.14 14.35 -0.96
C ASP A 118 -8.16 13.46 -1.69
N TRP A 119 -9.01 12.76 -0.93
CA TRP A 119 -9.95 11.75 -1.44
C TRP A 119 -11.01 12.34 -2.39
N LYS A 120 -11.39 13.62 -2.23
CA LYS A 120 -12.37 14.29 -3.11
C LYS A 120 -11.89 14.47 -4.54
N ASN A 121 -10.57 14.51 -4.76
CA ASN A 121 -9.95 14.70 -6.07
C ASN A 121 -9.42 13.37 -6.65
N VAL A 122 -9.87 12.24 -6.12
CA VAL A 122 -9.48 10.90 -6.54
C VAL A 122 -10.65 10.21 -7.24
N GLU A 123 -10.37 9.56 -8.36
CA GLU A 123 -11.29 8.68 -9.09
C GLU A 123 -10.67 7.28 -9.13
N PRO A 124 -10.93 6.41 -8.14
CA PRO A 124 -10.34 5.09 -8.11
C PRO A 124 -10.86 4.21 -9.25
N LYS A 125 -10.07 3.19 -9.61
CA LYS A 125 -10.48 2.14 -10.57
C LYS A 125 -10.44 0.74 -9.94
N ASP A 126 -9.88 0.62 -8.75
CA ASP A 126 -9.85 -0.61 -7.98
C ASP A 126 -11.20 -0.81 -7.30
N HIS A 127 -11.73 -2.04 -7.36
CA HIS A 127 -13.07 -2.34 -6.83
C HIS A 127 -13.19 -2.00 -5.33
N ALA A 128 -12.22 -2.41 -4.51
CA ALA A 128 -12.29 -2.18 -3.07
C ALA A 128 -12.13 -0.70 -2.71
N LEU A 129 -11.25 0.03 -3.44
CA LEU A 129 -11.17 1.49 -3.27
C LEU A 129 -12.44 2.20 -3.75
N ASN A 130 -13.10 1.74 -4.80
CA ASN A 130 -14.37 2.29 -5.26
C ASN A 130 -15.44 2.15 -4.19
N ASP A 131 -15.57 0.96 -3.59
CA ASP A 131 -16.55 0.72 -2.52
C ASP A 131 -16.29 1.67 -1.33
N TYR A 132 -15.04 1.75 -0.86
CA TYR A 132 -14.66 2.65 0.22
C TYR A 132 -14.90 4.12 -0.13
N HIS A 133 -14.51 4.55 -1.34
CA HIS A 133 -14.63 5.94 -1.78
C HIS A 133 -16.09 6.37 -1.95
N ALA A 134 -16.93 5.53 -2.55
CA ALA A 134 -18.36 5.78 -2.68
C ALA A 134 -19.04 5.90 -1.31
N TRP A 135 -18.72 5.00 -0.38
CA TRP A 135 -19.20 5.08 1.00
C TRP A 135 -18.70 6.35 1.71
N LEU A 136 -17.44 6.72 1.51
CA LEU A 136 -16.85 7.93 2.10
C LEU A 136 -17.54 9.20 1.61
N MET A 137 -17.83 9.28 0.31
CA MET A 137 -18.57 10.39 -0.30
C MET A 137 -19.97 10.55 0.32
N LEU A 138 -20.67 9.45 0.59
CA LEU A 138 -21.99 9.47 1.24
C LEU A 138 -21.93 9.78 2.74
N SER A 139 -20.82 9.46 3.40
CA SER A 139 -20.67 9.60 4.85
C SER A 139 -20.18 10.98 5.29
N LEU A 140 -19.53 11.72 4.38
CA LEU A 140 -18.94 13.05 4.64
C LEU A 140 -19.52 14.16 3.74
N SER A 141 -20.64 13.89 3.06
CA SER A 141 -21.50 14.89 2.40
C SER A 141 -22.41 15.58 3.41
#